data_AF-A0A1Y4M4Z6-F1
#
_entry.id   AF-A0A1Y4M4Z6-F1
#
_cell.length_a   1.000
_cell.length_b   1.000
_cell.length_c   1.000
_cell.angle_alpha   90.00
_cell.angle_beta   90.00
_cell.angle_gamma   90.00
#
_symmetry.space_group_name_H-M   'P 1'
#
loop_
_entity.id
_entity.type
_entity.pdbx_description
1 polymer ?
#
loop_
_entity_poly.entity_id
_entity_poly.type
_entity_poly.pdbx_seq_one_letter_code
_entity_poly.pdbx_strand_id
1 'polypeptide(L)'
;MDTRLAVIGIIVEDLSATDHINNLLHDYGTYIVGRMGVPYRQRGVSVISVILDAPNDVISALTGKLGQLGGVSAKALYAPATQSHES
;
A
#
# COMPACT_ATOMS: atom_id res chain seq x y z
N MET A 1 6.35 -0.89 -20.13
CA MET A 1 5.10 -0.85 -19.34
C MET A 1 5.14 0.41 -18.54
N ASP A 2 4.17 1.31 -18.71
CA ASP A 2 4.11 2.55 -17.95
C ASP A 2 3.80 2.26 -16.49
N THR A 3 4.61 2.83 -15.60
CA THR A 3 4.40 2.77 -14.16
C THR A 3 3.62 4.01 -13.70
N ARG A 4 2.99 3.90 -12.55
CA ARG A 4 2.24 4.99 -11.92
C ARG A 4 2.65 5.11 -10.47
N LEU A 5 2.83 6.35 -10.02
CA LEU A 5 2.97 6.66 -8.60
C LEU A 5 1.63 6.49 -7.89
N ALA A 6 1.62 5.73 -6.80
CA ALA A 6 0.45 5.55 -5.94
C ALA A 6 0.84 5.45 -4.46
N VAL A 7 -0.13 5.70 -3.59
CA VAL A 7 -0.04 5.49 -2.15
C VAL A 7 -1.13 4.50 -1.75
N ILE A 8 -0.77 3.38 -1.14
CA ILE A 8 -1.72 2.46 -0.50
C ILE A 8 -1.77 2.80 0.99
N GLY A 9 -2.94 3.22 1.45
CA GLY A 9 -3.25 3.33 2.88
C GLY A 9 -3.85 2.02 3.38
N ILE A 10 -3.28 1.49 4.45
CA ILE A 10 -3.65 0.22 5.08
C ILE A 10 -3.99 0.49 6.55
N ILE A 11 -5.15 0.04 7.01
CA ILE A 11 -5.57 0.06 8.41
C ILE A 11 -5.66 -1.38 8.88
N VAL A 12 -4.99 -1.69 9.99
CA VAL A 12 -4.88 -3.03 10.56
C VAL A 12 -5.55 -3.03 11.93
N GLU A 13 -6.66 -3.73 12.05
CA GLU A 13 -7.42 -3.93 13.29
C GLU A 13 -6.98 -5.19 14.02
N ASP A 14 -6.58 -6.23 13.27
CA ASP A 14 -6.02 -7.46 13.82
C ASP A 14 -4.51 -7.50 13.60
N LEU A 15 -3.75 -7.33 14.69
CA LEU A 15 -2.30 -7.37 14.66
C LEU A 15 -1.74 -8.76 14.29
N SER A 16 -2.53 -9.83 14.33
CA SER A 16 -2.12 -11.15 13.82
C SER A 16 -1.90 -11.14 12.29
N ALA A 17 -2.55 -10.21 11.57
CA ALA A 17 -2.40 -10.07 10.12
C ALA A 17 -1.07 -9.41 9.71
N THR A 18 -0.30 -8.86 10.65
CA THR A 18 0.89 -8.05 10.36
C THR A 18 1.97 -8.85 9.60
N ASP A 19 2.12 -10.15 9.90
CA ASP A 19 3.10 -11.00 9.21
C ASP A 19 2.70 -11.25 7.75
N HIS A 20 1.42 -11.53 7.49
CA HIS A 20 0.91 -11.67 6.13
C HIS A 20 1.03 -10.38 5.32
N ILE A 21 0.75 -9.23 5.94
CA ILE A 21 0.95 -7.92 5.32
C ILE A 21 2.43 -7.73 4.97
N ASN A 22 3.34 -8.00 5.91
CA ASN A 22 4.78 -7.82 5.69
C ASN A 22 5.30 -8.73 4.57
N ASN A 23 4.86 -9.98 4.50
CA ASN A 23 5.22 -10.90 3.43
C ASN A 23 4.71 -10.40 2.07
N LEU A 24 3.44 -9.98 1.99
CA LEU A 24 2.90 -9.38 0.76
C LEU A 24 3.66 -8.11 0.35
N LEU A 25 3.99 -7.23 1.28
CA LEU A 25 4.78 -6.04 0.95
C LEU A 25 6.20 -6.40 0.51
N HIS A 26 6.80 -7.45 1.08
CA HIS A 26 8.11 -7.94 0.68
C HIS A 26 8.11 -8.50 -0.75
N ASP A 27 7.10 -9.29 -1.13
CA ASP A 27 6.93 -9.84 -2.47
C ASP A 27 6.84 -8.75 -3.56
N TYR A 28 6.32 -7.58 -3.20
CA TYR A 28 6.18 -6.41 -4.08
C TYR A 28 7.28 -5.37 -3.85
N GLY A 29 8.32 -5.70 -3.08
CA GLY A 29 9.33 -4.76 -2.59
C GLY A 29 10.06 -4.00 -3.68
N THR A 30 10.22 -4.58 -4.88
CA THR A 30 10.87 -3.90 -6.02
C THR A 30 10.12 -2.66 -6.52
N TYR A 31 8.83 -2.55 -6.20
CA TYR A 31 7.99 -1.41 -6.60
C TYR A 31 7.79 -0.41 -5.46
N ILE A 32 8.20 -0.74 -4.23
CA ILE A 32 7.98 0.11 -3.06
C ILE A 32 9.07 1.17 -3.00
N VAL A 33 8.67 2.43 -3.17
CA VAL A 33 9.54 3.60 -3.03
C VAL A 33 9.79 3.90 -1.55
N GLY A 34 8.79 3.67 -0.70
CA GLY A 34 8.89 3.88 0.73
C GLY A 34 7.64 3.46 1.47
N ARG A 35 7.73 3.32 2.79
CA ARG A 35 6.58 3.04 3.65
C ARG A 35 6.71 3.65 5.03
N MET A 36 5.57 3.98 5.64
CA MET A 36 5.47 4.49 7.01
C MET A 36 4.46 3.64 7.77
N GLY A 37 4.83 3.18 8.97
CA GLY A 37 3.93 2.48 9.90
C GLY A 37 3.75 3.29 11.18
N VAL A 38 2.50 3.48 11.61
CA VAL A 38 2.15 4.24 12.81
C VAL A 38 1.18 3.41 13.66
N PRO A 39 1.64 2.88 14.82
CA PRO A 39 0.77 2.21 15.77
C PRO A 39 -0.16 3.22 16.45
N TYR A 40 -1.46 3.14 16.17
CA TYR A 40 -2.46 4.01 16.77
C TYR A 40 -3.14 3.32 17.96
N ARG A 41 -2.37 3.15 19.04
CA ARG A 41 -2.78 2.39 20.25
C ARG A 41 -4.12 2.83 20.85
N GLN A 42 -4.43 4.12 20.81
CA GLN A 42 -5.70 4.67 21.34
C GLN A 42 -6.94 4.10 20.64
N ARG A 43 -6.80 3.64 19.39
CA ARG A 43 -7.88 3.00 18.63
C ARG A 43 -7.68 1.49 18.46
N GLY A 44 -6.63 0.92 19.04
CA GLY A 44 -6.32 -0.50 18.89
C GLY A 44 -5.92 -0.91 17.47
N VAL A 45 -5.53 0.04 16.60
CA VAL A 45 -5.18 -0.23 15.20
C VAL A 45 -3.74 0.17 14.88
N SER A 46 -3.21 -0.36 13.78
CA SER A 46 -1.97 0.12 13.15
C SER A 46 -2.27 0.66 11.76
N VAL A 47 -1.69 1.81 11.40
CA VAL A 47 -1.83 2.40 10.07
C VAL A 47 -0.52 2.24 9.32
N ILE A 48 -0.58 1.73 8.10
CA ILE A 48 0.58 1.59 7.22
C ILE A 48 0.29 2.35 5.92
N SER A 49 1.22 3.19 5.50
CA SER A 49 1.21 3.86 4.20
C SER A 49 2.36 3.32 3.37
N VAL A 50 2.08 2.93 2.13
CA VAL A 50 3.07 2.37 1.20
C VAL A 50 3.04 3.17 -0.10
N ILE A 51 4.16 3.76 -0.47
CA ILE A 51 4.36 4.49 -1.71
C ILE A 51 4.92 3.51 -2.74
N LEU A 52 4.26 3.43 -3.90
CA LEU A 52 4.61 2.51 -4.97
C LEU A 52 4.83 3.27 -6.28
N ASP A 53 5.82 2.84 -7.05
CA ASP A 53 5.97 3.15 -8.46
C ASP A 53 5.92 1.83 -9.23
N ALA A 54 4.74 1.51 -9.78
CA ALA A 54 4.48 0.21 -10.37
C ALA A 54 3.46 0.26 -11.51
N PRO A 55 3.39 -0.78 -12.35
CA PRO A 55 2.26 -0.99 -13.25
C PRO A 55 0.91 -1.01 -12.52
N ASN A 56 -0.15 -0.55 -13.20
CA ASN A 56 -1.47 -0.38 -12.59
C ASN A 56 -2.11 -1.69 -12.09
N ASP A 57 -1.87 -2.79 -12.80
CA ASP A 57 -2.28 -4.15 -12.43
C ASP A 57 -1.54 -4.64 -11.17
N VAL A 58 -0.26 -4.32 -11.01
CA VAL A 58 0.52 -4.62 -9.81
C VAL A 58 -0.04 -3.89 -8.59
N ILE A 59 -0.31 -2.58 -8.71
CA ILE A 59 -0.91 -1.77 -7.62
C ILE A 59 -2.28 -2.32 -7.24
N SER A 60 -3.11 -2.63 -8.24
CA SER A 60 -4.45 -3.17 -8.04
C SER A 60 -4.43 -4.55 -7.38
N ALA A 61 -3.53 -5.43 -7.82
CA ALA A 61 -3.36 -6.76 -7.26
C ALA A 61 -2.90 -6.72 -5.80
N LEU A 62 -1.90 -5.88 -5.48
CA LEU A 62 -1.43 -5.71 -4.10
C LEU A 62 -2.55 -5.17 -3.20
N THR A 63 -3.25 -4.12 -3.65
CA THR A 63 -4.38 -3.53 -2.89
C THR A 63 -5.48 -4.55 -2.63
N GLY A 64 -5.84 -5.34 -3.65
CA GLY A 64 -6.85 -6.40 -3.54
C GLY A 64 -6.44 -7.51 -2.57
N LYS A 65 -5.20 -8.00 -2.66
CA LYS A 65 -4.67 -9.02 -1.74
C LYS A 65 -4.66 -8.53 -0.28
N LEU A 66 -4.24 -7.29 -0.05
CA LEU A 66 -4.25 -6.69 1.29
C LEU A 66 -5.67 -6.55 1.85
N GLY A 67 -6.63 -6.12 1.03
CA GLY A 67 -8.03 -5.97 1.44
C GLY A 67 -8.79 -7.28 1.66
N GLN A 68 -8.23 -8.42 1.24
CA GLN A 68 -8.79 -9.75 1.50
C GLN A 68 -8.35 -10.33 2.86
N LEU A 69 -7.34 -9.73 3.50
CA LEU A 69 -6.91 -10.15 4.83
C LEU A 69 -7.96 -9.72 5.87
N GLY A 70 -8.38 -10.65 6.72
CA GLY A 70 -9.30 -10.36 7.81
C GLY A 70 -8.73 -9.30 8.76
N GLY A 71 -9.56 -8.32 9.14
CA GLY A 71 -9.13 -7.21 10.00
C GLY A 71 -8.19 -6.20 9.32
N VAL A 72 -8.15 -6.18 7.98
CA VAL A 72 -7.34 -5.22 7.20
C VAL A 72 -8.21 -4.47 6.21
N SER A 73 -8.08 -3.15 6.17
CA SER A 73 -8.65 -2.29 5.13
C SER A 73 -7.54 -1.66 4.33
N ALA A 74 -7.56 -1.80 2.99
CA ALA A 74 -6.57 -1.21 2.10
C ALA A 74 -7.24 -0.38 1.00
N LYS A 75 -6.68 0.80 0.71
CA LYS A 75 -7.11 1.66 -0.42
C LYS A 75 -5.91 2.28 -1.11
N ALA A 76 -5.92 2.25 -2.44
CA ALA A 76 -4.94 2.94 -3.27
C ALA A 76 -5.44 4.34 -3.65
N LEU A 77 -4.56 5.33 -3.51
CA LEU A 77 -4.67 6.66 -4.08
C LEU A 77 -3.62 6.80 -5.17
N TYR A 78 -4.04 7.09 -6.39
CA TYR A 78 -3.13 7.30 -7.52
C TYR A 78 -2.72 8.77 -7.57
N ALA A 79 -1.45 9.03 -7.88
CA ALA A 79 -1.02 10.37 -8.22
C ALA A 79 -1.83 10.87 -9.44
N PRO A 80 -2.16 12.17 -9.50
CA PRO A 80 -2.68 12.78 -10.72
C PRO A 80 -1.76 12.42 -11.89
N ALA A 81 -2.32 12.21 -13.08
CA ALA A 81 -1.48 12.06 -14.27
C ALA A 81 -0.62 13.32 -14.37
N THR A 82 0.69 13.17 -14.18
CA THR A 82 1.63 14.27 -14.37
C THR A 82 1.53 14.68 -15.82
N GLN A 83 0.91 15.82 -16.10
CA GLN A 83 1.20 16.51 -17.34
C GLN A 83 2.68 16.84 -17.23
N SER A 84 3.50 16.24 -18.10
CA SER A 84 4.89 16.58 -18.25
C SER A 84 4.97 18.11 -18.34
N HIS A 85 5.47 18.76 -17.29
CA HIS A 85 6.00 20.11 -17.46
C HIS A 85 7.27 19.92 -18.28
N GLU A 86 7.12 19.82 -19.60
CA GLU A 86 8.18 20.10 -20.55
C GLU A 86 8.71 21.49 -20.20
N SER A 87 9.96 21.53 -19.76
CA SER A 87 10.77 22.75 -19.63
C SER A 87 11.66 22.88 -20.85
#